data_AF-A0A9D4HRT4-F1
#
_entry.id   AF-A0A9D4HRT4-F1
#
_cell.length_a   1.000
_cell.length_b   1.000
_cell.length_c   1.000
_cell.angle_alpha   90.00
_cell.angle_beta   90.00
_cell.angle_gamma   90.00
#
_symmetry.space_group_name_H-M   'P 1'
#
loop_
_entity.id
_entity.type
_entity.pdbx_description
1 polymer ?
#
loop_
_entity_poly.entity_id
_entity_poly.type
_entity_poly.pdbx_seq_one_letter_code
_entity_poly.pdbx_strand_id
1 'polypeptide(L)' 'MEELDRLLHEECEMQVPGGTENSYGKVNILLQSYVSRQYLESFSLVSDQAYVAQVEWCSNRRFVMS' A
#
# COMPACT_ATOMS: atom_id res chain seq x y z
N MET A 1 -4.53 -13.62 -1.58
CA MET A 1 -3.14 -13.14 -1.41
C MET A 1 -2.39 -13.06 -2.74
N GLU A 2 -2.80 -13.79 -3.78
CA GLU A 2 -2.16 -13.75 -5.10
C GLU A 2 -2.11 -12.33 -5.73
N GLU A 3 -3.12 -11.49 -5.50
CA GLU A 3 -3.14 -10.10 -5.99
C GLU A 3 -2.03 -9.24 -5.35
N LEU A 4 -1.83 -9.36 -4.02
CA LEU A 4 -0.78 -8.66 -3.30
C LEU A 4 0.62 -9.13 -3.71
N ASP A 5 0.73 -10.43 -4.01
CA ASP A 5 1.99 -11.05 -4.44
C ASP A 5 2.40 -10.59 -5.85
N ARG A 6 1.42 -10.45 -6.76
CA ARG A 6 1.64 -9.83 -8.08
C ARG A 6 2.11 -8.39 -7.96
N LEU A 7 1.45 -7.57 -7.13
CA LEU A 7 1.86 -6.19 -6.89
C LEU A 7 3.25 -6.10 -6.25
N LEU A 8 3.57 -7.04 -5.35
CA LEU A 8 4.89 -7.15 -4.75
C LEU A 8 5.98 -7.44 -5.81
N HIS A 9 5.69 -8.34 -6.75
CA HIS A 9 6.66 -8.77 -7.76
C HIS A 9 6.78 -7.84 -8.97
N GLU A 10 5.70 -7.17 -9.36
CA GLU A 10 5.64 -6.35 -10.57
C GLU A 10 5.96 -4.87 -10.30
N GLU A 11 5.61 -4.34 -9.13
CA GLU A 11 5.59 -2.88 -8.91
C GLU A 11 6.34 -2.42 -7.64
N CYS A 12 6.71 -3.34 -6.76
CA CYS A 12 7.37 -3.03 -5.49
C CYS A 12 8.89 -2.99 -5.70
N GLU A 13 9.43 -1.80 -5.97
CA GLU A 13 10.88 -1.62 -6.10
C GLU A 13 11.62 -1.77 -4.76
N MET A 14 10.92 -1.53 -3.64
CA MET A 14 11.49 -1.63 -2.31
C MET A 14 11.19 -2.99 -1.68
N GLN A 15 12.23 -3.66 -1.18
CA GLN A 15 12.09 -4.95 -0.51
C GLN A 15 11.12 -4.85 0.66
N VAL A 16 10.17 -5.78 0.70
CA VAL A 16 9.17 -5.90 1.75
C VAL A 16 9.59 -7.01 2.71
N PRO A 17 10.33 -6.70 3.79
CA PRO A 17 10.76 -7.71 4.74
C PRO A 17 9.53 -8.34 5.42
N GLY A 18 9.36 -9.66 5.23
CA GLY A 18 8.23 -10.44 5.76
C GLY A 18 7.11 -10.73 4.76
N GLY A 19 7.21 -10.25 3.52
CA GLY A 19 6.32 -10.64 2.42
C GLY A 19 4.84 -10.36 2.65
N THR A 20 3.97 -11.03 1.89
CA THR A 20 2.52 -10.89 2.01
C THR A 20 1.97 -11.55 3.27
N GLU A 21 2.70 -12.48 3.89
CA GLU A 21 2.28 -13.21 5.10
C GLU A 21 2.28 -12.33 6.35
N ASN A 22 3.16 -11.33 6.43
CA ASN A 22 3.27 -10.47 7.61
C ASN A 22 2.39 -9.22 7.47
N SER A 23 1.70 -8.82 8.55
CA SER A 23 0.83 -7.62 8.54
C SER A 23 1.59 -6.35 8.15
N TYR A 24 2.84 -6.22 8.61
CA TYR A 24 3.72 -5.12 8.22
C TYR A 24 4.06 -5.12 6.73
N GLY A 25 4.25 -6.31 6.15
CA GLY A 25 4.54 -6.43 4.72
C GLY A 25 3.34 -6.05 3.86
N LYS A 26 2.13 -6.45 4.28
CA LYS A 26 0.88 -6.01 3.63
C LYS A 26 0.74 -4.50 3.61
N VAL A 27 0.95 -3.83 4.75
CA VAL A 27 0.88 -2.37 4.83
C VAL A 27 1.88 -1.71 3.89
N ASN A 28 3.11 -2.23 3.82
CA ASN A 28 4.14 -1.70 2.94
C ASN A 28 3.77 -1.86 1.45
N ILE A 29 3.24 -3.03 1.05
CA ILE A 29 2.76 -3.26 -0.32
C ILE A 29 1.59 -2.33 -0.65
N LEU A 30 0.62 -2.16 0.26
CA LEU A 30 -0.52 -1.27 0.06
C LEU A 30 -0.08 0.20 -0.05
N LEU A 31 0.92 0.62 0.72
CA LEU A 31 1.45 1.98 0.66
C LEU A 31 2.16 2.23 -0.67
N GLN A 32 3.01 1.29 -1.10
CA GLN A 32 3.73 1.39 -2.37
C GLN A 32 2.77 1.33 -3.55
N SER A 33 1.79 0.42 -3.56
CA SER A 33 0.77 0.37 -4.61
C SER A 33 -0.11 1.64 -4.63
N TYR A 34 -0.33 2.29 -3.49
CA TYR A 34 -1.06 3.57 -3.43
C TYR A 34 -0.27 4.70 -4.07
N VAL A 35 1.03 4.80 -3.76
CA VAL A 35 1.93 5.81 -4.34
C VAL A 35 2.10 5.59 -5.85
N SER A 36 2.22 4.33 -6.28
CA SER A 36 2.24 3.93 -7.69
C SER A 36 0.88 4.05 -8.39
N ARG A 37 -0.18 4.41 -7.65
CA ARG A 37 -1.58 4.52 -8.13
C ARG A 37 -2.11 3.26 -8.82
N GLN A 38 -1.69 2.10 -8.32
CA GLN A 38 -2.10 0.82 -8.86
C GLN A 38 -3.54 0.49 -8.50
N TYR A 39 -4.21 -0.23 -9.40
CA TYR A 39 -5.61 -0.59 -9.24
C TYR A 39 -5.73 -1.91 -8.48
N LEU A 40 -6.42 -1.86 -7.33
CA LEU A 40 -6.74 -3.05 -6.53
C LEU A 40 -8.15 -3.52 -6.91
N GLU A 41 -8.29 -4.79 -7.27
CA GLU A 41 -9.58 -5.44 -7.54
C GLU A 41 -10.31 -5.82 -6.25
N SER A 42 -9.58 -6.16 -5.19
CA SER A 42 -10.21 -6.50 -3.90
C SER A 42 -10.67 -5.27 -3.14
N PHE A 43 -11.99 -5.10 -2.99
CA PHE A 43 -12.60 -4.02 -2.21
C PHE A 43 -12.09 -3.91 -0.76
N SER A 44 -11.79 -5.05 -0.12
CA SER A 44 -11.22 -5.07 1.23
C SER A 44 -9.83 -4.42 1.26
N LEU A 45 -8.99 -4.70 0.26
CA LEU A 45 -7.63 -4.15 0.15
C LEU A 45 -7.66 -2.67 -0.22
N VAL A 46 -8.60 -2.25 -1.08
CA VAL A 46 -8.85 -0.83 -1.39
C VAL A 46 -9.20 -0.06 -0.11
N SER A 47 -10.05 -0.64 0.74
CA SER A 47 -10.47 -0.01 2.00
C SER A 47 -9.32 0.06 3.01
N ASP A 48 -8.52 -1.00 3.13
CA ASP A 48 -7.34 -1.04 4.01
C ASP A 48 -6.27 -0.03 3.54
N GLN A 49 -6.02 0.05 2.23
CA GLN A 49 -5.11 1.02 1.64
C GLN A 49 -5.59 2.45 1.87
N ALA A 50 -6.86 2.74 1.60
CA ALA A 50 -7.44 4.05 1.82
C ALA A 50 -7.38 4.47 3.29
N TYR A 51 -7.59 3.52 4.21
CA TYR A 51 -7.46 3.78 5.65
C TYR A 51 -6.02 4.14 6.03
N VAL A 52 -5.02 3.36 5.60
CA VAL A 52 -3.59 3.63 5.87
C VAL A 52 -3.19 4.97 5.27
N ALA A 53 -3.54 5.20 4.00
CA ALA A 53 -3.29 6.47 3.33
C ALA A 53 -3.94 7.61 4.10
N GLN A 54 -5.22 7.52 4.45
CA GLN A 54 -5.94 8.59 5.15
C GLN A 54 -5.35 8.93 6.52
N VAL A 55 -4.83 7.94 7.26
CA VAL A 55 -4.10 8.15 8.51
C VAL A 55 -2.78 8.89 8.25
N GLU A 56 -2.02 8.46 7.23
CA GLU A 56 -0.81 9.14 6.77
C GLU A 56 -1.10 10.59 6.31
N TRP A 57 -2.15 10.83 5.52
CA TRP A 57 -2.58 12.17 5.07
C TRP A 57 -3.00 13.07 6.24
N CYS A 58 -3.60 12.51 7.29
CA CYS A 58 -3.98 13.27 8.47
C CYS A 58 -2.75 13.65 9.32
N SER A 59 -1.77 12.75 9.45
CA SER A 59 -0.48 13.02 10.09
C SER A 59 0.41 13.97 9.28
N ASN A 60 0.36 13.90 7.95
CA ASN A 60 1.27 14.57 7.03
C ASN A 60 0.62 15.77 6.28
N ARG A 61 -0.29 16.50 6.95
CA ARG A 61 -0.77 17.83 6.50
C ARG A 61 0.32 18.91 6.52
N ARG A 62 1.55 18.58 6.12
CA ARG A 62 2.63 19.55 5.90
C ARG A 62 3.14 19.56 4.45
N PHE A 63 2.71 18.64 3.57
CA PHE A 63 3.30 18.51 2.23
C PHE A 63 2.36 18.70 1.03
N VAL A 64 1.12 19.14 1.22
CA VAL A 64 0.14 19.33 0.13
C VAL A 64 -0.58 20.67 0.24
N MET A 65 0.21 21.72 0.45
CA MET A 65 -0.13 23.10 0.09
C MET A 65 1.16 23.78 -0.38
N SER A 66 1.62 23.44 -1.59
CA SER A 66 2.53 24.25 -2.41
C SER A 66 2.35 23.85 -3.86
#